data_AF-A0A316M0G4-F1
#
_entry.id   AF-A0A316M0G4-F1
#
_cell.length_a   1.000
_cell.length_b   1.000
_cell.length_c   1.000
_cell.angle_alpha   90.00
_cell.angle_beta   90.00
_cell.angle_gamma   90.00
#
_symmetry.space_group_name_H-M   'P 1'
#
loop_
_entity.id
_entity.type
_entity.pdbx_description
1 polymer ?
#
loop_
_entity_poly.entity_id
_entity_poly.type
_entity_poly.pdbx_seq_one_letter_code
_entity_poly.pdbx_strand_id
1 'polypeptide(L)'
;MEKKKIRMLFNSCAAAIENVADTGISTQEGQLEEVGVCLEDDYFITYHEKNDVIHFYNGTDDSLASLLTIDSTSPLLLMFQELMAIEKYYRED
;
A
#
# COMPACT_ATOMS: atom_id res chain seq x y z
N MET A 1 5.71 -6.96 -21.14
CA MET A 1 5.34 -5.52 -21.07
C MET A 1 4.52 -5.21 -19.82
N GLU A 2 3.48 -5.98 -19.53
CA GLU A 2 2.65 -5.84 -18.31
C GLU A 2 3.45 -5.98 -17.01
N LYS A 3 4.32 -6.99 -16.89
CA LYS A 3 5.18 -7.17 -15.70
C LYS A 3 6.02 -5.93 -15.36
N LYS A 4 6.53 -5.23 -16.38
CA LYS A 4 7.30 -3.98 -16.18
C LYS A 4 6.39 -2.85 -15.69
N LYS A 5 5.16 -2.76 -16.22
CA LYS A 5 4.15 -1.79 -15.77
C LYS A 5 3.75 -2.04 -14.32
N ILE A 6 3.46 -3.29 -13.95
CA ILE A 6 3.13 -3.67 -12.56
C ILE A 6 4.25 -3.24 -11.61
N ARG A 7 5.51 -3.56 -11.93
CA ARG A 7 6.66 -3.16 -11.12
C ARG A 7 6.77 -1.64 -10.98
N MET A 8 6.56 -0.89 -12.07
CA MET A 8 6.57 0.57 -12.01
C MET A 8 5.46 1.13 -11.13
N LEU A 9 4.23 0.59 -11.23
CA LEU A 9 3.10 0.98 -10.37
C LEU A 9 3.39 0.69 -8.90
N PHE A 10 3.89 -0.51 -8.61
CA PHE A 10 4.29 -0.89 -7.26
C PHE A 10 5.31 0.09 -6.68
N ASN A 11 6.39 0.37 -7.42
CA ASN A 11 7.42 1.32 -6.99
C ASN A 11 6.83 2.73 -6.77
N SER A 12 5.87 3.16 -7.58
CA SER A 12 5.18 4.44 -7.38
C SER A 12 4.34 4.45 -6.11
N CYS A 13 3.65 3.35 -5.78
CA CYS A 13 2.91 3.22 -4.53
C CYS A 13 3.84 3.21 -3.30
N ALA A 14 4.91 2.41 -3.34
CA ALA A 14 5.91 2.36 -2.27
C ALA A 14 6.52 3.75 -2.01
N ALA A 15 6.96 4.43 -3.07
CA ALA A 15 7.49 5.79 -2.95
C ALA A 15 6.44 6.79 -2.42
N ALA A 16 5.17 6.64 -2.79
CA ALA A 16 4.11 7.50 -2.26
C ALA A 16 3.95 7.31 -0.74
N ILE A 17 3.93 6.05 -0.27
CA ILE A 17 3.89 5.72 1.16
C ILE A 17 5.08 6.33 1.88
N GLU A 18 6.31 6.09 1.40
CA GLU A 18 7.53 6.62 2.02
C GLU A 18 7.54 8.15 2.13
N ASN A 19 7.03 8.85 1.10
CA ASN A 19 7.02 10.32 1.06
C ASN A 19 6.00 10.96 2.02
N VAL A 20 4.94 10.23 2.37
CA VAL A 20 3.85 10.74 3.22
C VAL A 20 3.73 9.97 4.54
N ALA A 21 4.69 9.11 4.84
CA ALA A 21 4.67 8.25 6.02
C ALA A 21 4.61 9.07 7.31
N ASP A 22 3.66 8.73 8.17
CA ASP A 22 3.44 9.33 9.49
C ASP A 22 3.47 8.30 10.62
N THR A 23 3.56 7.02 10.27
CA THR A 23 3.61 5.89 11.19
C THR A 23 4.68 4.89 10.80
N GLY A 24 5.05 4.03 11.74
CA GLY A 24 6.02 2.97 11.54
C GLY A 24 5.68 1.75 12.39
N ILE A 25 5.84 0.57 11.81
CA ILE A 25 5.74 -0.70 12.54
C ILE A 25 7.16 -1.11 12.90
N SER A 26 7.40 -1.30 14.19
CA SER A 26 8.69 -1.72 14.72
C SER A 26 8.60 -3.11 15.34
N THR A 27 9.71 -3.83 15.29
CA THR A 27 9.86 -5.09 16.03
C THR A 27 9.75 -4.85 17.54
N GLN A 28 9.61 -5.93 18.32
CA GLN A 28 9.63 -5.87 19.79
C GLN A 28 10.93 -5.28 20.35
N GLU A 29 12.02 -5.33 19.58
CA GLU A 29 13.34 -4.76 19.92
C GLU A 29 13.44 -3.27 19.54
N GLY A 30 12.38 -2.68 18.99
CA GLY A 30 12.31 -1.27 18.60
C GLY A 30 12.95 -0.96 17.24
N GLN A 31 13.29 -1.98 16.44
CA GLN A 31 13.81 -1.76 15.08
C GLN A 31 12.65 -1.51 14.13
N LEU A 32 12.72 -0.41 13.37
CA LEU A 32 11.73 -0.10 12.35
C LEU A 32 11.74 -1.17 11.25
N GLU A 33 10.60 -1.81 11.03
CA GLU A 33 10.40 -2.90 10.07
C GLU A 33 9.63 -2.42 8.84
N GLU A 34 8.62 -1.57 9.05
CA GLU A 34 7.78 -1.00 8.00
C GLU A 34 7.52 0.48 8.24
N VAL A 35 7.39 1.23 7.15
CA VAL A 35 6.92 2.63 7.17
C VAL A 35 5.51 2.68 6.61
N GLY A 36 4.66 3.54 7.13
CA GLY A 36 3.27 3.56 6.70
C GLY A 36 2.57 4.89 6.88
N VAL A 37 1.33 4.89 6.41
CA VAL A 37 0.38 6.00 6.49
C VAL A 37 -0.83 5.52 7.28
N CYS A 38 -1.18 6.26 8.33
CA CYS A 38 -2.45 6.09 9.04
C CYS A 38 -3.56 6.80 8.24
N LEU A 39 -4.62 6.07 7.93
CA LEU A 39 -5.82 6.61 7.29
C LEU A 39 -6.90 6.91 8.35
N GLU A 40 -8.02 7.47 7.91
CA GLU A 40 -9.22 7.59 8.76
C GLU A 40 -9.68 6.20 9.24
N ASP A 41 -10.40 6.15 10.36
CA ASP A 41 -10.95 4.92 10.96
C ASP A 41 -9.92 3.82 11.30
N ASP A 42 -8.70 4.20 11.71
CA ASP A 42 -7.62 3.30 12.14
C ASP A 42 -7.20 2.27 11.07
N TYR A 43 -7.39 2.58 9.79
CA TYR A 43 -6.80 1.81 8.70
C TYR A 43 -5.34 2.22 8.48
N PHE A 44 -4.50 1.25 8.12
CA PHE A 44 -3.09 1.51 7.84
C PHE A 44 -2.70 0.96 6.47
N ILE A 45 -1.85 1.72 5.77
CA ILE A 45 -1.13 1.22 4.59
C ILE A 45 0.36 1.33 4.89
N THR A 46 1.09 0.21 4.85
CA THR A 46 2.53 0.20 5.11
C THR A 46 3.30 -0.39 3.94
N TYR A 47 4.58 -0.04 3.86
CA TYR A 47 5.56 -0.61 2.95
C TYR A 47 6.68 -1.26 3.76
N HIS A 48 6.92 -2.54 3.48
CA HIS A 48 8.02 -3.31 4.04
C HIS A 48 9.14 -3.41 2.99
N GLU A 49 10.16 -2.57 3.13
CA GLU A 49 11.26 -2.45 2.14
C GLU A 49 11.97 -3.78 1.87
N LYS A 50 12.36 -4.50 2.93
CA LYS A 50 13.11 -5.76 2.83
C LYS A 50 12.35 -6.86 2.08
N ASN A 51 11.04 -6.95 2.32
CA ASN A 51 10.19 -7.97 1.70
C ASN A 51 9.58 -7.49 0.37
N ASP A 52 9.72 -6.20 0.04
CA ASP A 52 9.20 -5.57 -1.18
C ASP A 52 7.68 -5.76 -1.33
N VAL A 53 6.95 -5.52 -0.23
CA VAL A 53 5.49 -5.69 -0.13
C VAL A 53 4.81 -4.48 0.51
N ILE A 54 3.57 -4.23 0.10
CA ILE A 54 2.67 -3.24 0.70
C ILE A 54 1.58 -3.98 1.44
N HIS A 55 1.38 -3.64 2.71
CA HIS A 55 0.33 -4.21 3.55
C HIS A 55 -0.79 -3.20 3.81
N PHE A 56 -2.01 -3.73 3.90
CA PHE A 56 -3.20 -3.01 4.29
C PHE A 56 -3.73 -3.65 5.56
N TYR A 57 -3.95 -2.84 6.59
CA TYR A 57 -4.44 -3.31 7.89
C TYR A 57 -5.70 -2.57 8.30
N ASN A 58 -6.49 -3.25 9.12
CA ASN A 58 -7.54 -2.66 9.94
C ASN A 58 -7.10 -2.70 11.41
N GLY A 59 -6.99 -1.55 12.06
CA GLY A 59 -6.64 -1.41 13.48
C GLY A 59 -7.85 -1.24 14.38
N THR A 60 -8.80 -2.17 14.35
CA THR A 60 -9.95 -2.14 15.28
C THR A 60 -9.64 -2.89 16.59
N ASP A 61 -10.04 -2.28 17.71
CA ASP A 61 -10.14 -2.86 19.06
C ASP A 61 -9.06 -3.91 19.39
N ASP A 62 -7.86 -3.40 19.72
CA ASP A 62 -6.71 -4.15 20.23
C ASP A 62 -6.06 -5.18 19.28
N SER A 63 -6.47 -5.23 18.00
CA SER A 63 -5.82 -6.11 17.01
C SER A 63 -5.58 -5.42 15.67
N LEU A 64 -4.38 -5.64 15.13
CA LEU A 64 -4.05 -5.26 13.76
C LEU A 64 -4.36 -6.44 12.84
N ALA A 65 -5.47 -6.37 12.11
CA ALA A 65 -5.86 -7.41 11.17
C ALA A 65 -5.33 -7.08 9.77
N SER A 66 -4.49 -7.96 9.20
CA SER A 66 -4.05 -7.81 7.79
C SER A 66 -5.22 -8.10 6.85
N LEU A 67 -5.54 -7.13 6.01
CA LEU A 67 -6.62 -7.19 5.03
C LEU A 67 -6.12 -7.65 3.66
N LEU A 68 -4.97 -7.11 3.23
CA LEU A 68 -4.41 -7.34 1.92
C LEU A 68 -2.89 -7.15 1.95
N THR A 69 -2.19 -7.97 1.18
CA THR A 69 -0.78 -7.82 0.90
C THR A 69 -0.59 -7.79 -0.61
N ILE A 70 0.10 -6.77 -1.10
CA ILE A 70 0.40 -6.58 -2.52
C ILE A 70 1.92 -6.58 -2.67
N ASP A 71 2.43 -7.38 -3.59
CA ASP A 71 3.82 -7.33 -4.02
C ASP A 71 3.95 -6.73 -5.44
N SER A 72 5.18 -6.55 -5.86
CA SER A 72 5.53 -6.01 -7.18
C SER A 72 5.14 -6.87 -8.39
N THR A 73 4.51 -8.03 -8.18
CA THR A 73 4.00 -8.94 -9.21
C THR A 73 2.47 -9.01 -9.25
N SER A 74 1.79 -8.37 -8.28
CA SER A 74 0.34 -8.45 -8.13
C SER A 74 -0.40 -7.79 -9.30
N PRO A 75 -1.28 -8.53 -10.01
CA PRO A 75 -2.09 -7.94 -11.09
C PRO A 75 -3.13 -6.95 -10.58
N LEU A 76 -3.43 -6.93 -9.27
CA LEU A 76 -4.38 -5.99 -8.66
C LEU A 76 -3.96 -4.53 -8.89
N LEU A 77 -2.66 -4.24 -8.99
CA LEU A 77 -2.15 -2.90 -9.27
C LEU A 77 -2.64 -2.38 -10.63
N LEU A 78 -2.69 -3.24 -11.64
CA LEU A 78 -3.24 -2.87 -12.95
C LEU A 78 -4.76 -2.72 -12.88
N MET A 79 -5.45 -3.64 -12.21
CA MET A 79 -6.91 -3.60 -12.08
C MET A 79 -7.39 -2.32 -11.38
N PHE A 80 -6.70 -1.89 -10.31
CA PHE A 80 -7.00 -0.62 -9.64
C PHE A 80 -6.72 0.59 -10.53
N GLN A 81 -5.61 0.59 -11.27
CA GLN A 81 -5.32 1.66 -12.22
C GLN A 81 -6.41 1.77 -13.29
N GLU A 82 -6.85 0.64 -13.86
CA GLU A 82 -7.93 0.61 -14.86
C GLU A 82 -9.25 1.12 -14.27
N LEU A 83 -9.60 0.71 -13.04
CA LEU A 83 -10.79 1.18 -12.35
C LEU A 83 -10.79 2.70 -12.14
N MET A 84 -9.66 3.27 -11.68
CA MET A 84 -9.52 4.71 -11.49
C MET A 84 -9.55 5.50 -12.81
N ALA A 85 -9.00 4.93 -13.88
CA ALA A 85 -9.06 5.54 -15.21
C ALA A 85 -10.51 5.59 -15.76
N ILE A 86 -11.30 4.55 -15.51
CA ILE A 86 -12.73 4.51 -15.84
C ILE A 86 -13.50 5.55 -15.02
N GLU A 87 -13.26 5.62 -13.71
CA GLU A 87 -13.95 6.57 -12.82
C GLU A 87 -13.74 8.03 -13.24
N LYS A 88 -12.49 8.39 -13.59
CA LYS A 88 -12.18 9.73 -14.09
C LYS A 88 -12.99 10.10 -15.33
N TYR A 89 -13.17 9.15 -16.25
CA TYR A 89 -13.95 9.37 -17.47
C TYR A 89 -15.42 9.70 -17.17
N TYR A 90 -16.03 9.03 -16.19
CA TYR A 90 -17.43 9.26 -15.80
C TYR A 90 -17.67 10.52 -14.97
N ARG A 91 -16.65 11.10 -14.33
CA ARG A 91 -16.79 12.36 -13.57
C ARG A 91 -16.61 13.62 -14.42
N GLU A 92 -16.04 13.47 -15.61
CA GLU A 92 -15.78 14.58 -16.53
C GLU A 92 -16.92 14.81 -17.54
N ASP A 93 -17.99 14.00 -17.49
CA ASP A 93 -19.28 14.14 -18.21
C ASP A 93 -20.41 14.64 -17.28
#